data_AF-A0A101XBL9-F1
#
_entry.id   AF-A0A101XBL9-F1
#
_cell.length_a   1.000
_cell.length_b   1.000
_cell.length_c   1.000
_cell.angle_alpha   90.00
_cell.angle_beta   90.00
_cell.angle_gamma   90.00
#
_symmetry.space_group_name_H-M   'P 1'
#
loop_
_entity.id
_entity.type
_entity.pdbx_description
1 polymer ?
#
loop_
_entity_poly.entity_id
_entity_poly.type
_entity_poly.pdbx_seq_one_letter_code
_entity_poly.pdbx_strand_id
1 'polypeptide(L)'
;MGRKTRRYLPALLWHLQRRGGGGRGAVVSVRTRDVCGVDRRCGMAVHSLMMRLVEKGLARRHKRGVYLIERRAVEEVISALKEWI
;
A
#
# COMPACT_ATOMS: atom_id res chain seq x y z
N MET A 1 6.74 -2.80 -15.72
CA MET A 1 5.55 -3.01 -14.86
C MET A 1 4.32 -2.85 -15.74
N GLY A 2 3.50 -3.89 -15.92
CA GLY A 2 2.41 -3.84 -16.90
C GLY A 2 1.35 -2.79 -16.54
N ARG A 3 0.76 -2.13 -17.56
CA ARG A 3 -0.29 -1.09 -17.46
C ARG A 3 -1.47 -1.42 -16.53
N LYS A 4 -1.63 -2.69 -16.13
CA LYS A 4 -2.67 -3.19 -15.21
C LYS A 4 -2.45 -2.78 -13.74
N THR A 5 -1.21 -2.58 -13.27
CA THR A 5 -0.94 -2.21 -11.87
C THR A 5 -1.31 -0.76 -11.58
N ARG A 6 -1.12 0.14 -12.57
CA ARG A 6 -1.52 1.56 -12.51
C ARG A 6 -2.99 1.76 -12.16
N ARG A 7 -3.87 0.80 -12.48
CA ARG A 7 -5.32 0.92 -12.27
C ARG A 7 -5.71 0.82 -10.78
N TYR A 8 -4.89 0.18 -9.95
CA TYR A 8 -5.18 -0.05 -8.52
C TYR A 8 -4.35 0.84 -7.58
N LEU A 9 -3.32 1.51 -8.10
CA LEU A 9 -2.50 2.47 -7.36
C LEU A 9 -3.28 3.67 -6.77
N PRO A 10 -4.27 4.25 -7.47
CA PRO A 10 -5.05 5.36 -6.92
C PRO A 10 -5.81 5.00 -5.65
N ALA A 11 -6.34 3.77 -5.56
CA ALA A 11 -7.06 3.29 -4.38
C ALA A 11 -6.11 3.11 -3.18
N LEU A 12 -4.88 2.64 -3.44
CA LEU A 12 -3.85 2.51 -2.41
C LEU A 12 -3.37 3.88 -1.92
N LEU A 13 -3.11 4.81 -2.83
CA LEU A 13 -2.71 6.19 -2.51
C LEU A 13 -3.79 6.90 -1.69
N TRP A 14 -5.04 6.78 -2.09
CA TRP A 14 -6.17 7.36 -1.37
C TRP A 14 -6.34 6.76 0.04
N HIS A 15 -6.10 5.45 0.20
CA HIS A 15 -6.13 4.79 1.52
C HIS A 15 -5.02 5.33 2.43
N LEU A 16 -3.80 5.49 1.88
CA LEU A 16 -2.66 6.04 2.61
C LEU A 16 -2.84 7.52 2.97
N GLN A 17 -3.32 8.35 2.06
CA GLN A 17 -3.58 9.77 2.32
C GLN A 17 -4.67 9.96 3.39
N ARG A 18 -5.75 9.18 3.33
CA ARG A 18 -6.85 9.26 4.31
C ARG A 18 -6.45 8.76 5.69
N ARG A 19 -5.69 7.66 5.79
CA ARG A 19 -5.25 7.12 7.08
C ARG A 19 -3.99 7.79 7.62
N GLY A 20 -3.14 8.33 6.75
CA GLY A 20 -1.92 9.06 7.11
C GLY A 20 -2.21 10.43 7.73
N GLY A 21 -3.34 11.07 7.38
CA GLY A 21 -3.71 12.38 7.92
C GLY A 21 -4.37 12.40 9.31
N GLY A 22 -4.99 11.31 9.79
CA GLY A 22 -5.96 11.42 10.90
C GLY A 22 -5.95 10.38 12.03
N GLY A 23 -5.18 9.28 11.96
CA GLY A 23 -5.19 8.25 13.02
C GLY A 23 -4.30 8.56 14.23
N ARG A 24 -4.60 8.05 15.43
CA ARG A 24 -3.64 8.00 16.56
C ARG A 24 -2.79 6.74 16.40
N GLY A 25 -1.50 6.88 16.04
CA GLY A 25 -0.59 5.74 15.90
C GLY A 25 0.66 6.03 15.06
N ALA A 26 1.77 5.37 15.42
CA ALA A 26 3.08 5.44 14.73
C ALA A 26 3.10 4.70 13.37
N VAL A 27 2.10 3.84 13.12
CA VAL A 27 2.02 3.00 11.93
C VAL A 27 0.65 3.08 11.27
N VAL A 28 0.64 3.00 9.94
CA VAL A 28 -0.55 2.86 9.09
C VAL A 28 -0.70 1.38 8.73
N SER A 29 -1.83 0.78 9.13
CA SER A 29 -2.18 -0.58 8.71
C SER A 29 -2.92 -0.53 7.37
N VAL A 30 -2.38 -1.20 6.37
CA VAL A 30 -2.96 -1.42 5.05
C VAL A 30 -3.46 -2.84 4.96
N ARG A 31 -4.78 -3.01 4.85
CA ARG A 31 -5.40 -4.33 4.59
C ARG A 31 -5.77 -4.40 3.12
N THR A 32 -5.31 -5.43 2.41
CA THR A 32 -5.62 -5.61 0.99
C THR A 32 -7.13 -5.68 0.74
N ARG A 33 -7.91 -6.25 1.66
CA ARG A 33 -9.39 -6.24 1.61
C ARG A 33 -10.02 -4.86 1.70
N ASP A 34 -9.42 -3.91 2.43
CA ASP A 34 -9.94 -2.54 2.53
C ASP A 34 -9.75 -1.76 1.22
N VAL A 35 -8.80 -2.19 0.38
CA VAL A 35 -8.44 -1.52 -0.89
C VAL A 35 -9.09 -2.22 -2.08
N CYS A 36 -9.07 -3.55 -2.10
CA CYS A 36 -9.50 -4.37 -3.23
C CYS A 36 -10.85 -5.06 -3.04
N GLY A 37 -11.43 -5.01 -1.84
CA GLY A 37 -12.66 -5.74 -1.53
C GLY A 37 -12.52 -7.25 -1.82
N VAL A 38 -13.37 -7.74 -2.72
CA VAL A 38 -13.41 -9.15 -3.19
C VAL A 38 -12.68 -9.37 -4.52
N ASP A 39 -12.13 -8.33 -5.15
CA ASP A 39 -11.43 -8.46 -6.43
C ASP A 39 -10.07 -9.17 -6.24
N ARG A 40 -10.01 -10.43 -6.64
CA ARG A 40 -8.79 -11.26 -6.58
C ARG A 40 -7.65 -10.71 -7.44
N ARG A 41 -7.94 -10.04 -8.58
CA ARG A 41 -6.90 -9.48 -9.46
C ARG A 41 -6.28 -8.25 -8.83
N CYS A 42 -7.11 -7.37 -8.25
CA CYS A 42 -6.62 -6.27 -7.43
C CYS A 42 -5.79 -6.80 -6.26
N GLY A 43 -6.28 -7.83 -5.56
CA GLY A 43 -5.58 -8.43 -4.43
C GLY A 43 -4.18 -8.93 -4.76
N MET A 44 -4.02 -9.62 -5.90
CA MET A 44 -2.70 -10.05 -6.37
C MET A 44 -1.80 -8.87 -6.76
N ALA A 45 -2.33 -7.86 -7.46
CA ALA A 45 -1.56 -6.68 -7.85
C ALA A 45 -1.05 -5.89 -6.64
N VAL A 46 -1.93 -5.65 -5.66
CA VAL A 46 -1.57 -4.98 -4.40
C VAL A 46 -0.60 -5.84 -3.60
N HIS A 47 -0.78 -7.16 -3.52
CA HIS A 47 0.16 -8.03 -2.83
C HIS A 47 1.58 -7.90 -3.40
N SER A 48 1.74 -7.99 -4.73
CA SER A 48 3.05 -7.85 -5.38
C SER A 48 3.65 -6.46 -5.17
N LEU A 49 2.83 -5.41 -5.20
CA LEU A 49 3.26 -4.04 -4.96
C LEU A 49 3.74 -3.83 -3.51
N MET A 50 2.97 -4.33 -2.54
CA MET A 50 3.32 -4.26 -1.13
C MET A 50 4.56 -5.09 -0.80
N MET A 51 4.75 -6.24 -1.45
CA MET A 51 5.99 -7.03 -1.29
C MET A 51 7.24 -6.25 -1.72
N ARG A 52 7.18 -5.45 -2.80
CA ARG A 52 8.30 -4.59 -3.19
C ARG A 52 8.57 -3.47 -2.18
N LEU A 53 7.52 -2.91 -1.59
CA LEU A 53 7.68 -1.94 -0.49
C LEU A 53 8.31 -2.60 0.74
N VAL A 54 8.01 -3.88 1.00
CA VAL A 54 8.65 -4.66 2.06
C VAL A 54 10.13 -4.93 1.75
N GLU A 55 10.46 -5.29 0.52
CA GLU A 55 11.86 -5.48 0.07
C GLU A 55 12.68 -4.19 0.19
N LYS A 56 12.06 -3.03 -0.08
CA LYS A 56 12.67 -1.71 0.14
C LYS A 56 12.75 -1.27 1.61
N GLY A 57 12.19 -2.05 2.54
CA GLY A 57 12.14 -1.69 3.96
C GLY A 57 11.11 -0.60 4.33
N LEU A 58 10.29 -0.16 3.37
CA LEU A 58 9.28 0.89 3.56
C LEU A 58 7.97 0.37 4.15
N ALA A 59 7.75 -0.94 4.10
CA ALA A 59 6.61 -1.61 4.69
C ALA A 59 7.05 -2.87 5.44
N ARG A 60 6.25 -3.29 6.41
CA ARG A 60 6.43 -4.56 7.12
C ARG A 60 5.19 -5.41 6.97
N ARG A 61 5.37 -6.67 6.56
CA ARG A 61 4.27 -7.64 6.55
C ARG A 61 3.95 -8.05 7.98
N HIS A 62 2.69 -7.88 8.39
CA HIS A 62 2.23 -8.28 9.73
C HIS A 62 1.46 -9.61 9.68
N LYS A 63 0.49 -9.72 8.77
CA LYS A 63 -0.28 -10.95 8.51
C LYS A 63 -0.54 -11.09 7.01
N ARG A 64 -1.11 -12.22 6.57
CA ARG A 64 -1.50 -12.39 5.16
C ARG A 64 -2.51 -11.30 4.77
N GLY A 65 -2.16 -10.49 3.76
CA GLY A 65 -2.99 -9.37 3.30
C GLY A 65 -3.04 -8.17 4.25
N VAL A 66 -2.15 -8.10 5.24
CA VAL A 66 -2.03 -6.96 6.17
C VAL A 66 -0.57 -6.51 6.25
N TYR A 67 -0.36 -5.24 5.94
CA TYR A 67 0.94 -4.60 5.92
C TYR A 67 0.92 -3.37 6.80
N LEU A 68 2.04 -3.10 7.47
CA LEU A 68 2.25 -1.95 8.31
C LEU A 68 3.25 -1.04 7.63
N ILE A 69 2.96 0.25 7.60
CA ILE A 69 3.85 1.28 7.07
C ILE A 69 4.08 2.26 8.20
N GLU A 70 5.33 2.58 8.49
CA GLU A 70 5.62 3.61 9.48
C GLU A 70 5.18 4.97 8.96
N ARG A 71 4.61 5.81 9.83
CA ARG A 71 4.03 7.07 9.37
C ARG A 71 5.05 8.02 8.77
N ARG A 72 6.28 8.01 9.30
CA ARG A 72 7.43 8.73 8.73
C ARG A 72 7.77 8.28 7.30
N ALA A 73 7.49 7.01 6.97
CA ALA A 73 7.73 6.43 5.66
C ALA A 73 6.53 6.58 4.72
N VAL A 74 5.40 7.16 5.15
CA VAL A 74 4.20 7.30 4.28
C VAL A 74 4.49 8.18 3.08
N GLU A 75 5.14 9.32 3.28
CA GLU A 75 5.51 10.22 2.18
C GLU A 75 6.52 9.55 1.23
N GLU A 76 7.48 8.82 1.77
CA GLU A 76 8.45 8.06 0.98
C GLU A 76 7.79 6.93 0.18
N VAL A 77 6.83 6.22 0.78
CA VAL A 77 6.01 5.23 0.08
C VAL A 77 5.21 5.88 -1.04
N ILE A 78 4.58 7.03 -0.80
CA ILE A 78 3.82 7.75 -1.84
C ILE A 78 4.73 8.14 -3.01
N SER A 79 5.93 8.63 -2.72
CA SER A 79 6.93 8.96 -3.75
C SER A 79 7.38 7.73 -4.52
N ALA A 80 7.76 6.64 -3.84
CA ALA A 80 8.16 5.38 -4.48
C ALA A 80 7.03 4.78 -5.35
N LEU A 81 5.78 4.91 -4.89
CA LEU A 81 4.62 4.49 -5.65
C LEU A 81 4.42 5.33 -6.93
N LYS A 82 4.63 6.65 -6.85
CA LYS A 82 4.55 7.56 -8.03
C LYS A 82 5.62 7.24 -9.07
N GLU A 83 6.85 6.92 -8.67
CA GLU A 83 7.91 6.51 -9.61
C GLU A 83 7.59 5.22 -10.36
N TRP A 84 6.79 4.36 -9.75
CA TRP A 84 6.36 3.10 -10.36
C TRP A 84 5.09 3.22 -11.22
N ILE A 85 4.50 4.42 -11.31
CA ILE A 85 3.41 4.72 -12.24
C ILE A 85 4.02 4.80 -13.64
#